data_AF-A0AAU2ZJN7-F1
#
_entry.id   AF-A0AAU2ZJN7-F1
#
_cell.length_a   1.000
_cell.length_b   1.000
_cell.length_c   1.000
_cell.angle_alpha   90.00
_cell.angle_beta   90.00
_cell.angle_gamma   90.00
#
_symmetry.space_group_name_H-M   'P 1'
#
loop_
_entity.id
_entity.type
_entity.pdbx_description
1 polymer ?
#
loop_
_entity_poly.entity_id
_entity_poly.type
_entity_poly.pdbx_seq_one_letter_code
_entity_poly.pdbx_strand_id
1 'polypeptide(L)'
;MTGMTRRWFLTATGAVAAAGAASACDTTATGGSPTTPHVSSLPEPVAFLRTSWSTDPFALGSYSYLAPSPLGVSVREILAAPVGRLHFAGEATSGEAPATQAGALLSGRRAAAEIIEAARPGEQVIVVGSGFSGLGCARDLTDAGVRVTVLEGRERVGGRTWTECLDGIPAEMGASWIHGHQGNPLTTLLRETGGRSYSFDYDNVVGGDENAVAELESYLARAEDVEDPDTTPYSALLPRKMSPALSYAVNSVLVQEYGAEPEDLAVSADEEGTAGEGSDFLLPDGYDRLLAHVRGSIPVRTGAVVTRIARDADGVAVTLDSGEILRADRCVVTVPIGVLKAGKITFEPALPTRKREAVEALGSGLLDKLWLQFPSVFWDKKADAVEWFDPTDPGRWSLWVNGHRAFGKPVLLGFNAGRPAHDHAHLTDRQVVDSAMDALRRMHA
;
A
#
# COMPACT_ATOMS: atom_id res chain seq x y z
N MET A 1 25.58 13.80 -16.75
CA MET A 1 26.07 12.53 -16.17
C MET A 1 25.28 12.28 -14.90
N THR A 2 24.04 11.86 -15.08
CA THR A 2 23.06 11.55 -14.05
C THR A 2 22.44 10.27 -14.56
N GLY A 3 23.22 9.19 -14.53
CA GLY A 3 22.71 7.88 -14.90
C GLY A 3 21.74 7.45 -13.81
N MET A 4 20.50 7.21 -14.20
CA MET A 4 19.51 6.33 -13.58
C MET A 4 19.99 5.65 -12.28
N THR A 5 20.02 6.40 -11.18
CA THR A 5 20.32 5.86 -9.86
C THR A 5 19.03 5.31 -9.30
N ARG A 6 18.91 3.97 -9.30
CA ARG A 6 17.92 3.15 -8.57
C ARG A 6 17.19 3.93 -7.47
N ARG A 7 16.06 4.56 -7.79
CA ARG A 7 15.14 5.05 -6.76
C ARG A 7 14.50 3.78 -6.16
N TRP A 8 14.63 3.66 -4.85
CA TRP A 8 14.02 2.65 -3.96
C TRP A 8 14.78 1.37 -3.61
N PHE A 9 15.73 0.88 -4.40
CA PHE A 9 16.31 -0.43 -4.04
C PHE A 9 17.58 -0.41 -3.20
N LEU A 10 18.56 0.49 -3.38
CA LEU A 10 19.82 0.34 -2.64
C LEU A 10 20.53 1.65 -2.36
N THR A 11 20.41 2.15 -1.13
CA THR A 11 21.55 2.70 -0.38
C THR A 11 21.18 2.85 1.10
N ALA A 12 21.76 2.02 1.99
CA ALA A 12 22.48 2.50 3.18
C ALA A 12 22.90 1.35 4.11
N THR A 13 24.18 1.37 4.46
CA THR A 13 24.87 0.48 5.41
C THR A 13 24.67 0.91 6.87
N GLY A 14 24.33 -0.06 7.72
CA GLY A 14 24.88 -0.28 9.08
C GLY A 14 24.45 0.61 10.26
N ALA A 15 23.70 0.04 11.21
CA ALA A 15 24.18 -0.35 12.55
C ALA A 15 23.03 -0.78 13.50
N VAL A 16 23.30 -1.82 14.29
CA VAL A 16 22.41 -2.55 15.20
C VAL A 16 22.34 -1.92 16.59
N ALA A 17 21.17 -1.93 17.23
CA ALA A 17 21.03 -2.12 18.68
C ALA A 17 19.66 -2.72 19.04
N ALA A 18 19.68 -3.84 19.78
CA ALA A 18 18.51 -4.54 20.32
C ALA A 18 18.49 -4.45 21.85
N ALA A 19 17.30 -4.32 22.44
CA ALA A 19 16.95 -4.88 23.76
C ALA A 19 15.42 -4.88 23.91
N GLY A 20 14.86 -6.02 24.34
CA GLY A 20 13.42 -6.31 24.31
C GLY A 20 12.67 -6.14 25.63
N ALA A 21 11.35 -6.34 25.53
CA ALA A 21 10.48 -6.87 26.59
C ALA A 21 9.22 -7.43 25.91
N ALA A 22 8.88 -8.69 26.21
CA ALA A 22 7.71 -9.37 25.68
C ALA A 22 6.43 -8.96 26.44
N SER A 23 5.32 -8.82 25.73
CA SER A 23 3.97 -8.75 26.31
C SER A 23 3.20 -10.01 25.93
N ALA A 24 2.55 -10.62 26.91
CA ALA A 24 1.95 -11.94 26.82
C ALA A 24 0.54 -11.89 26.21
N CYS A 25 0.25 -12.83 25.32
CA CYS A 25 -1.11 -13.26 24.99
C CYS A 25 -1.16 -14.79 25.12
N ASP A 26 -2.07 -15.27 25.96
CA ASP A 26 -2.25 -16.69 26.27
C ASP A 26 -2.86 -17.45 25.08
N THR A 27 -2.39 -18.67 24.88
CA THR A 27 -2.90 -19.62 23.88
C THR A 27 -3.33 -20.92 24.58
N THR A 28 -4.32 -21.60 24.01
CA THR A 28 -4.62 -23.01 24.34
C THR A 28 -4.60 -23.82 23.04
N ALA A 29 -3.74 -24.83 22.97
CA ALA A 29 -3.74 -25.85 21.93
C ALA A 29 -3.26 -27.19 22.51
N THR A 30 -4.00 -28.27 22.21
CA THR A 30 -3.70 -29.65 22.61
C THR A 30 -3.14 -30.45 21.43
N GLY A 31 -2.06 -31.21 21.66
CA GLY A 31 -1.27 -31.87 20.61
C GLY A 31 -1.57 -33.36 20.35
N GLY A 32 -0.87 -33.88 19.34
CA GLY A 32 -0.74 -35.30 18.99
C GLY A 32 0.65 -35.59 18.39
N SER A 33 1.21 -36.76 18.70
CA SER A 33 2.62 -37.18 18.46
C SER A 33 2.83 -38.00 17.17
N PRO A 34 4.08 -38.20 16.70
CA PRO A 34 4.43 -38.38 15.29
C PRO A 34 4.83 -39.80 14.87
N THR A 35 4.90 -40.02 13.56
CA THR A 35 5.66 -41.13 12.93
C THR A 35 6.30 -40.65 11.60
N THR A 36 7.55 -41.03 11.35
CA THR A 36 8.41 -40.77 10.16
C THR A 36 8.86 -42.10 9.50
N PRO A 37 9.53 -42.18 8.30
CA PRO A 37 9.95 -41.14 7.32
C PRO A 37 9.80 -41.48 5.79
N HIS A 38 10.09 -40.46 4.95
CA HIS A 38 10.62 -40.44 3.55
C HIS A 38 9.72 -40.17 2.33
N VAL A 39 9.47 -38.88 2.06
CA VAL A 39 9.84 -38.10 0.85
C VAL A 39 10.16 -36.68 1.38
N SER A 40 11.21 -35.97 0.98
CA SER A 40 11.47 -34.61 1.52
C SER A 40 10.51 -33.58 0.92
N SER A 41 9.21 -33.76 1.15
CA SER A 41 8.20 -32.77 0.86
C SER A 41 8.36 -31.59 1.82
N LEU A 42 8.39 -30.37 1.30
CA LEU A 42 8.31 -29.15 2.12
C LEU A 42 7.14 -29.27 3.11
N PRO A 43 7.29 -28.79 4.35
CA PRO A 43 6.21 -28.83 5.33
C PRO A 43 5.05 -27.94 4.86
N GLU A 44 3.81 -28.37 5.13
CA GLU A 44 2.63 -27.52 4.93
C GLU A 44 2.62 -26.37 5.96
N PRO A 45 2.05 -25.20 5.59
CA PRO A 45 1.88 -24.11 6.53
C PRO A 45 0.88 -24.49 7.62
N VAL A 46 1.18 -24.13 8.87
CA VAL A 46 0.33 -24.35 10.04
C VAL A 46 -0.71 -23.25 10.23
N ALA A 47 -0.47 -22.06 9.66
CA ALA A 47 -1.40 -20.94 9.63
C ALA A 47 -1.07 -20.03 8.44
N PHE A 48 -2.05 -19.24 8.00
CA PHE A 48 -1.87 -18.25 6.95
C PHE A 48 -2.81 -17.07 7.11
N LEU A 49 -2.46 -15.94 6.50
CA LEU A 49 -3.34 -14.78 6.32
C LEU A 49 -3.17 -14.30 4.88
N ARG A 50 -4.27 -13.85 4.25
CA ARG A 50 -4.22 -13.31 2.88
C ARG A 50 -4.99 -12.01 2.74
N THR A 51 -4.63 -11.22 1.74
CA THR A 51 -5.41 -10.05 1.32
C THR A 51 -6.14 -10.33 0.00
N SER A 52 -7.16 -9.52 -0.27
CA SER A 52 -7.80 -9.45 -1.59
C SER A 52 -8.32 -8.03 -1.80
N TRP A 53 -7.42 -7.10 -2.12
CA TRP A 53 -7.74 -5.66 -2.14
C TRP A 53 -8.67 -5.25 -3.28
N SER A 54 -8.68 -5.99 -4.39
CA SER A 54 -9.56 -5.72 -5.54
C SER A 54 -11.02 -6.13 -5.29
N THR A 55 -11.26 -7.10 -4.41
CA THR A 55 -12.62 -7.52 -4.03
C THR A 55 -13.13 -6.80 -2.78
N ASP A 56 -12.25 -6.09 -2.07
CA ASP A 56 -12.61 -5.27 -0.92
C ASP A 56 -13.42 -4.03 -1.36
N PRO A 57 -14.69 -3.88 -0.89
CA PRO A 57 -15.59 -2.83 -1.36
C PRO A 57 -15.18 -1.41 -0.94
N PHE A 58 -14.26 -1.27 0.01
CA PHE A 58 -13.78 0.00 0.54
C PHE A 58 -12.34 0.33 0.12
N ALA A 59 -11.71 -0.51 -0.71
CA ALA A 59 -10.38 -0.28 -1.28
C ALA A 59 -10.40 -0.33 -2.81
N LEU A 60 -10.86 -1.45 -3.38
CA LEU A 60 -10.91 -1.72 -4.83
C LEU A 60 -9.54 -1.52 -5.52
N GLY A 61 -8.47 -1.90 -4.84
CA GLY A 61 -7.08 -1.71 -5.26
C GLY A 61 -6.14 -1.44 -4.08
N SER A 62 -4.83 -1.51 -4.34
CA SER A 62 -3.77 -1.31 -3.34
C SER A 62 -2.99 -0.02 -3.56
N TYR A 63 -2.58 0.28 -4.80
CA TYR A 63 -1.69 1.40 -5.15
C TYR A 63 -2.34 2.35 -6.16
N SER A 64 -2.00 3.63 -6.12
CA SER A 64 -2.32 4.55 -7.21
C SER A 64 -1.09 4.81 -8.06
N TYR A 65 -1.25 4.79 -9.38
CA TYR A 65 -0.14 4.95 -10.33
C TYR A 65 -0.57 5.88 -11.49
N LEU A 66 0.40 6.46 -12.20
CA LEU A 66 0.10 7.19 -13.43
C LEU A 66 -0.15 6.22 -14.58
N ALA A 67 -1.38 6.20 -15.07
CA ALA A 67 -1.68 5.56 -16.33
C ALA A 67 -1.41 6.51 -17.50
N PRO A 68 -1.06 6.01 -18.70
CA PRO A 68 -0.89 6.83 -19.89
C PRO A 68 -2.08 7.76 -20.11
N SER A 69 -1.85 9.07 -20.00
CA SER A 69 -2.92 10.07 -20.02
C SER A 69 -2.37 11.46 -20.37
N PRO A 70 -3.10 12.26 -21.18
CA PRO A 70 -2.74 13.67 -21.41
C PRO A 70 -2.76 14.55 -20.17
N LEU A 71 -3.31 14.07 -19.04
CA LEU A 71 -3.23 14.78 -17.76
C LEU A 71 -1.84 14.63 -17.10
N GLY A 72 -1.11 13.55 -17.38
CA GLY A 72 0.20 13.29 -16.81
C GLY A 72 0.25 13.42 -15.29
N VAL A 73 1.38 13.90 -14.79
CA VAL A 73 1.63 14.21 -13.36
C VAL A 73 0.62 15.21 -12.77
N SER A 74 -0.05 16.03 -13.59
CA SER A 74 -1.03 17.02 -13.09
C SER A 74 -2.30 16.37 -12.52
N VAL A 75 -2.53 15.08 -12.79
CA VAL A 75 -3.70 14.33 -12.31
C VAL A 75 -3.84 14.42 -10.78
N ARG A 76 -2.74 14.35 -10.04
CA ARG A 76 -2.76 14.37 -8.56
C ARG A 76 -3.13 15.74 -8.01
N GLU A 77 -2.65 16.82 -8.62
CA GLU A 77 -3.04 18.19 -8.26
C GLU A 77 -4.53 18.43 -8.54
N ILE A 78 -5.02 17.97 -9.69
CA ILE A 78 -6.45 18.07 -10.04
C ILE A 78 -7.31 17.30 -9.02
N LEU A 79 -6.87 16.12 -8.60
CA LEU A 79 -7.54 15.32 -7.56
C LEU A 79 -7.46 16.01 -6.19
N ALA A 80 -6.35 16.65 -5.85
CA ALA A 80 -6.13 17.36 -4.59
C ALA A 80 -7.01 18.61 -4.44
N ALA A 81 -7.33 19.29 -5.54
CA ALA A 81 -8.00 20.59 -5.53
C ALA A 81 -9.41 20.53 -4.88
N PRO A 82 -9.77 21.47 -4.00
CA PRO A 82 -11.11 21.51 -3.41
C PRO A 82 -12.19 21.88 -4.43
N VAL A 83 -13.43 21.43 -4.17
CA VAL A 83 -14.64 21.76 -4.92
C VAL A 83 -15.61 22.48 -3.99
N GLY A 84 -15.43 23.80 -3.84
CA GLY A 84 -16.20 24.60 -2.90
C GLY A 84 -15.98 24.13 -1.46
N ARG A 85 -17.01 23.54 -0.84
CA ARG A 85 -16.99 23.02 0.54
C ARG A 85 -16.49 21.55 0.65
N LEU A 86 -16.11 20.94 -0.47
CA LEU A 86 -15.56 19.59 -0.52
C LEU A 86 -14.04 19.63 -0.69
N HIS A 87 -13.31 19.04 0.23
CA HIS A 87 -11.85 18.87 0.15
C HIS A 87 -11.52 17.40 -0.11
N PHE A 88 -10.37 17.15 -0.74
CA PHE A 88 -9.95 15.81 -1.13
C PHE A 88 -8.54 15.53 -0.61
N ALA A 89 -8.35 14.38 0.01
CA ALA A 89 -7.07 13.93 0.49
C ALA A 89 -6.92 12.41 0.33
N GLY A 90 -5.70 11.90 0.50
CA GLY A 90 -5.35 10.51 0.24
C GLY A 90 -4.07 10.44 -0.60
N GLU A 91 -3.39 9.31 -0.59
CA GLU A 91 -2.14 9.13 -1.36
C GLU A 91 -2.30 9.40 -2.87
N ALA A 92 -3.48 9.15 -3.43
CA ALA A 92 -3.84 9.50 -4.80
C ALA A 92 -3.81 11.01 -5.11
N THR A 93 -3.75 11.85 -4.07
CA THR A 93 -3.69 13.32 -4.16
C THR A 93 -2.30 13.88 -3.87
N SER A 94 -1.29 13.02 -3.67
CA SER A 94 0.07 13.41 -3.31
C SER A 94 1.04 13.14 -4.46
N GLY A 95 1.56 14.20 -5.09
CA GLY A 95 2.66 14.07 -6.06
C GLY A 95 4.02 13.82 -5.41
N GLU A 96 4.19 14.20 -4.14
CA GLU A 96 5.45 14.03 -3.40
C GLU A 96 5.63 12.64 -2.81
N ALA A 97 4.57 11.92 -2.46
CA ALA A 97 4.68 10.59 -1.87
C ALA A 97 3.49 9.70 -2.27
N PRO A 98 3.24 9.54 -3.58
CA PRO A 98 2.12 8.76 -4.09
C PRO A 98 2.16 7.30 -3.60
N ALA A 99 1.02 6.64 -3.52
CA ALA A 99 0.91 5.23 -3.11
C ALA A 99 1.42 4.89 -1.69
N THR A 100 1.88 5.87 -0.91
CA THR A 100 2.44 5.65 0.45
C THR A 100 1.52 6.12 1.59
N GLN A 101 1.76 5.59 2.78
CA GLN A 101 1.11 6.08 4.00
C GLN A 101 1.58 7.49 4.40
N ALA A 102 2.80 7.89 4.00
CA ALA A 102 3.31 9.24 4.25
C ALA A 102 2.55 10.27 3.41
N GLY A 103 2.35 10.01 2.11
CA GLY A 103 1.52 10.85 1.24
C GLY A 103 0.06 10.89 1.68
N ALA A 104 -0.48 9.77 2.20
CA ALA A 104 -1.80 9.76 2.81
C ALA A 104 -1.86 10.72 4.02
N LEU A 105 -0.95 10.61 4.98
CA LEU A 105 -0.90 11.47 6.16
C LEU A 105 -0.73 12.95 5.78
N LEU A 106 0.24 13.27 4.94
CA LEU A 106 0.56 14.65 4.54
C LEU A 106 -0.59 15.29 3.75
N SER A 107 -1.24 14.56 2.84
CA SER A 107 -2.42 15.07 2.14
C SER A 107 -3.60 15.35 3.06
N GLY A 108 -3.77 14.54 4.13
CA GLY A 108 -4.77 14.79 5.17
C GLY A 108 -4.51 16.10 5.92
N ARG A 109 -3.26 16.34 6.32
CA ARG A 109 -2.82 17.59 6.96
C ARG A 109 -2.97 18.80 6.04
N ARG A 110 -2.65 18.66 4.75
CA ARG A 110 -2.92 19.68 3.72
C ARG A 110 -4.39 20.06 3.69
N ALA A 111 -5.30 19.08 3.58
CA ALA A 111 -6.73 19.36 3.55
C ALA A 111 -7.24 20.02 4.85
N ALA A 112 -6.67 19.67 6.00
CA ALA A 112 -6.96 20.37 7.25
C ALA A 112 -6.50 21.83 7.20
N ALA A 113 -5.28 22.11 6.71
CA ALA A 113 -4.76 23.46 6.58
C ALA A 113 -5.63 24.35 5.66
N GLU A 114 -6.04 23.82 4.49
CA GLU A 114 -6.97 24.50 3.58
C GLU A 114 -8.29 24.89 4.27
N ILE A 115 -8.78 24.02 5.14
CA ILE A 115 -10.01 24.28 5.90
C ILE A 115 -9.75 25.30 7.00
N ILE A 116 -8.69 25.16 7.79
CA ILE A 116 -8.37 26.05 8.90
C ILE A 116 -8.22 27.50 8.41
N GLU A 117 -7.58 27.69 7.25
CA GLU A 117 -7.44 29.02 6.63
C GLU A 117 -8.80 29.62 6.25
N ALA A 118 -9.76 28.79 5.84
CA ALA A 118 -11.05 29.22 5.33
C ALA A 118 -12.22 29.12 6.34
N ALA A 119 -12.02 28.50 7.49
CA ALA A 119 -13.07 28.15 8.44
C ALA A 119 -13.38 29.28 9.42
N ARG A 120 -14.66 29.46 9.71
CA ARG A 120 -15.12 30.34 10.79
C ARG A 120 -15.15 29.59 12.13
N PRO A 121 -15.03 30.31 13.27
CA PRO A 121 -15.15 29.69 14.59
C PRO A 121 -16.43 28.87 14.73
N GLY A 122 -16.29 27.61 15.15
CA GLY A 122 -17.42 26.70 15.38
C GLY A 122 -17.92 25.94 14.15
N GLU A 123 -17.29 26.10 12.97
CA GLU A 123 -17.58 25.26 11.79
C GLU A 123 -17.42 23.77 12.12
N GLN A 124 -18.30 22.96 11.52
CA GLN A 124 -18.33 21.51 11.59
C GLN A 124 -17.82 20.90 10.30
N VAL A 125 -16.95 19.91 10.43
CA VAL A 125 -16.36 19.19 9.30
C VAL A 125 -16.66 17.71 9.45
N ILE A 126 -17.15 17.10 8.37
CA ILE A 126 -17.22 15.64 8.24
C ILE A 126 -15.98 15.16 7.48
N VAL A 127 -15.29 14.15 8.01
CA VAL A 127 -14.19 13.45 7.33
C VAL A 127 -14.67 12.05 6.97
N VAL A 128 -14.60 11.70 5.68
CA VAL A 128 -15.04 10.40 5.15
C VAL A 128 -13.83 9.51 4.88
N GLY A 129 -13.64 8.51 5.75
CA GLY A 129 -12.51 7.59 5.79
C GLY A 129 -11.64 7.82 7.03
N SER A 130 -11.16 6.75 7.63
CA SER A 130 -10.33 6.76 8.86
C SER A 130 -8.97 6.08 8.68
N GLY A 131 -8.40 6.15 7.48
CA GLY A 131 -6.98 5.86 7.25
C GLY A 131 -6.08 7.00 7.73
N PHE A 132 -4.77 6.93 7.45
CA PHE A 132 -3.81 7.98 7.82
C PHE A 132 -4.22 9.37 7.33
N SER A 133 -4.79 9.47 6.13
CA SER A 133 -5.26 10.74 5.57
C SER A 133 -6.42 11.33 6.38
N GLY A 134 -7.49 10.56 6.58
CA GLY A 134 -8.64 11.03 7.33
C GLY A 134 -8.32 11.31 8.81
N LEU A 135 -7.55 10.45 9.47
CA LEU A 135 -7.18 10.65 10.86
C LEU A 135 -6.17 11.79 11.04
N GLY A 136 -5.21 11.95 10.13
CA GLY A 136 -4.30 13.10 10.12
C GLY A 136 -5.06 14.41 9.94
N CYS A 137 -6.01 14.44 8.99
CA CYS A 137 -6.89 15.60 8.79
C CYS A 137 -7.73 15.91 10.04
N ALA A 138 -8.40 14.90 10.58
CA ALA A 138 -9.25 15.04 11.76
C ALA A 138 -8.47 15.53 12.98
N ARG A 139 -7.21 15.09 13.14
CA ARG A 139 -6.33 15.50 14.22
C ARG A 139 -6.00 16.98 14.14
N ASP A 140 -5.46 17.42 13.00
CA ASP A 140 -5.06 18.81 12.81
C ASP A 140 -6.27 19.77 12.94
N LEU A 141 -7.44 19.38 12.41
CA LEU A 141 -8.68 20.13 12.57
C LEU A 141 -9.13 20.22 14.05
N THR A 142 -9.07 19.10 14.78
CA THR A 142 -9.45 19.04 16.20
C THR A 142 -8.51 19.90 17.05
N ASP A 143 -7.21 19.83 16.81
CA ASP A 143 -6.19 20.62 17.50
C ASP A 143 -6.36 22.13 17.22
N ALA A 144 -6.88 22.49 16.04
CA ALA A 144 -7.28 23.86 15.68
C ALA A 144 -8.66 24.29 16.24
N GLY A 145 -9.34 23.44 17.01
CA GLY A 145 -10.64 23.73 17.63
C GLY A 145 -11.85 23.61 16.68
N VAL A 146 -11.68 23.03 15.50
CA VAL A 146 -12.77 22.73 14.56
C VAL A 146 -13.53 21.50 15.05
N ARG A 147 -14.86 21.49 14.94
CA ARG A 147 -15.68 20.33 15.34
C ARG A 147 -15.65 19.29 14.23
N VAL A 148 -15.15 18.09 14.53
CA VAL A 148 -14.95 17.03 13.52
C VAL A 148 -15.83 15.81 13.81
N THR A 149 -16.45 15.26 12.77
CA THR A 149 -17.05 13.92 12.77
C THR A 149 -16.34 13.05 11.75
N VAL A 150 -15.75 11.92 12.17
CA VAL A 150 -15.09 10.97 11.28
C VAL A 150 -16.02 9.78 11.01
N LEU A 151 -16.28 9.50 9.73
CA LEU A 151 -17.12 8.41 9.26
C LEU A 151 -16.26 7.36 8.55
N GLU A 152 -16.37 6.11 8.98
CA GLU A 152 -15.64 4.98 8.41
C GLU A 152 -16.62 3.91 7.94
N GLY A 153 -16.49 3.47 6.68
CA GLY A 153 -17.37 2.47 6.11
C GLY A 153 -17.14 1.06 6.67
N ARG A 154 -15.91 0.76 7.10
CA ARG A 154 -15.56 -0.52 7.72
C ARG A 154 -15.96 -0.55 9.21
N GLU A 155 -15.94 -1.76 9.77
CA GLU A 155 -16.00 -1.99 11.22
C GLU A 155 -14.68 -1.69 11.96
N ARG A 156 -13.64 -1.26 11.23
CA ARG A 156 -12.31 -0.96 11.76
C ARG A 156 -11.75 0.33 11.17
N VAL A 157 -10.87 0.99 11.91
CA VAL A 157 -10.06 2.11 11.40
C VAL A 157 -8.91 1.62 10.52
N GLY A 158 -8.23 2.56 9.85
CA GLY A 158 -6.94 2.33 9.19
C GLY A 158 -7.00 2.13 7.68
N GLY A 159 -8.14 1.74 7.12
CA GLY A 159 -8.25 1.53 5.67
C GLY A 159 -7.25 0.48 5.17
N ARG A 160 -6.35 0.87 4.26
CA ARG A 160 -5.22 0.06 3.75
C ARG A 160 -4.03 -0.03 4.72
N THR A 161 -4.15 0.49 5.93
CA THR A 161 -3.31 0.16 7.07
C THR A 161 -4.07 -0.82 7.94
N TRP A 162 -3.66 -2.08 7.93
CA TRP A 162 -4.38 -3.16 8.61
C TRP A 162 -3.39 -4.20 9.11
N THR A 163 -3.30 -4.29 10.43
CA THR A 163 -2.43 -5.24 11.13
C THR A 163 -3.31 -6.36 11.69
N GLU A 164 -2.98 -7.60 11.35
CA GLU A 164 -3.54 -8.82 11.93
C GLU A 164 -2.50 -9.50 12.82
N CYS A 165 -2.90 -10.55 13.56
CA CYS A 165 -1.98 -11.33 14.39
C CYS A 165 -1.75 -12.72 13.81
N LEU A 166 -0.49 -13.07 13.52
CA LEU A 166 -0.07 -14.41 13.12
C LEU A 166 0.98 -14.94 14.11
N ASP A 167 0.60 -15.85 15.01
CA ASP A 167 1.49 -16.42 16.03
C ASP A 167 2.22 -15.36 16.89
N GLY A 168 1.48 -14.33 17.30
CA GLY A 168 2.00 -13.20 18.09
C GLY A 168 2.82 -12.20 17.28
N ILE A 169 2.92 -12.36 15.97
CA ILE A 169 3.54 -11.40 15.06
C ILE A 169 2.47 -10.44 14.53
N PRO A 170 2.73 -9.12 14.57
CA PRO A 170 1.96 -8.14 13.80
C PRO A 170 2.15 -8.38 12.30
N ALA A 171 1.17 -9.03 11.68
CA ALA A 171 1.15 -9.31 10.26
C ALA A 171 0.48 -8.15 9.52
N GLU A 172 1.27 -7.37 8.80
CA GLU A 172 0.75 -6.28 7.99
C GLU A 172 0.04 -6.81 6.74
N MET A 173 -1.28 -6.64 6.71
CA MET A 173 -2.14 -6.94 5.58
C MET A 173 -2.06 -5.82 4.53
N GLY A 174 -1.70 -4.61 4.94
CA GLY A 174 -1.60 -3.42 4.09
C GLY A 174 -0.16 -2.95 3.89
N ALA A 175 0.11 -1.68 4.14
CA ALA A 175 1.47 -1.14 4.13
C ALA A 175 2.36 -1.86 5.17
N SER A 176 3.62 -2.15 4.84
CA SER A 176 4.55 -2.80 5.79
C SER A 176 5.92 -2.13 5.91
N TRP A 177 6.26 -1.23 4.99
CA TRP A 177 7.52 -0.47 4.99
C TRP A 177 7.27 1.03 5.13
N ILE A 178 8.16 1.69 5.87
CA ILE A 178 8.44 3.12 5.71
C ILE A 178 9.57 3.23 4.69
N HIS A 179 9.26 3.76 3.51
CA HIS A 179 10.25 3.96 2.44
C HIS A 179 11.06 5.23 2.67
N GLY A 180 12.38 5.10 2.75
CA GLY A 180 13.34 6.15 3.09
C GLY A 180 13.07 6.79 4.46
N HIS A 181 13.78 6.36 5.49
CA HIS A 181 13.49 6.80 6.85
C HIS A 181 13.83 8.27 7.16
N GLN A 182 14.70 8.93 6.38
CA GLN A 182 15.14 10.31 6.64
C GLN A 182 14.10 11.31 6.14
N GLY A 183 13.73 12.27 6.97
CA GLY A 183 12.68 13.26 6.65
C GLY A 183 11.26 12.70 6.59
N ASN A 184 11.07 11.38 6.61
CA ASN A 184 9.76 10.75 6.51
C ASN A 184 8.93 10.96 7.80
N PRO A 185 7.69 11.49 7.71
CA PRO A 185 6.85 11.74 8.88
C PRO A 185 6.50 10.47 9.66
N LEU A 186 6.45 9.31 8.99
CA LEU A 186 6.17 8.04 9.66
C LEU A 186 7.33 7.59 10.55
N THR A 187 8.57 7.91 10.19
CA THR A 187 9.73 7.65 11.06
C THR A 187 9.65 8.50 12.34
N THR A 188 9.14 9.72 12.24
CA THR A 188 8.89 10.57 13.41
C THR A 188 7.85 9.92 14.32
N LEU A 189 6.71 9.48 13.78
CA LEU A 189 5.69 8.75 14.54
C LEU A 189 6.23 7.45 15.16
N LEU A 190 7.11 6.73 14.43
CA LEU A 190 7.75 5.53 14.95
C LEU A 190 8.57 5.81 16.20
N ARG A 191 9.37 6.90 16.18
CA ARG A 191 10.15 7.34 17.35
C ARG A 191 9.25 7.78 18.50
N GLU A 192 8.21 8.57 18.22
CA GLU A 192 7.27 9.09 19.23
C GLU A 192 6.50 7.98 19.94
N THR A 193 6.20 6.89 19.23
CA THR A 193 5.56 5.72 19.82
C THR A 193 6.55 4.78 20.50
N GLY A 194 7.87 4.93 20.27
CA GLY A 194 8.92 4.04 20.76
C GLY A 194 8.95 2.68 20.04
N GLY A 195 8.70 2.66 18.74
CA GLY A 195 8.56 1.43 17.96
C GLY A 195 9.85 0.94 17.37
N ARG A 196 9.94 -0.38 17.21
CA ARG A 196 11.06 -1.03 16.54
C ARG A 196 10.90 -0.87 15.04
N SER A 197 12.02 -0.64 14.38
CA SER A 197 12.18 -0.84 12.94
C SER A 197 13.16 -1.97 12.67
N TYR A 198 13.01 -2.57 11.51
CA TYR A 198 13.98 -3.45 10.90
C TYR A 198 14.41 -2.83 9.57
N SER A 199 15.70 -2.52 9.43
CA SER A 199 16.25 -2.03 8.16
C SER A 199 16.29 -3.19 7.18
N PHE A 200 15.45 -3.14 6.15
CA PHE A 200 15.39 -4.19 5.15
C PHE A 200 16.55 -4.06 4.17
N ASP A 201 17.25 -5.16 3.91
CA ASP A 201 18.41 -5.20 3.02
C ASP A 201 18.04 -5.87 1.69
N TYR A 202 17.80 -5.05 0.66
CA TYR A 202 17.45 -5.51 -0.67
C TYR A 202 18.63 -6.15 -1.43
N ASP A 203 19.87 -6.00 -0.95
CA ASP A 203 21.04 -6.72 -1.50
C ASP A 203 21.16 -8.12 -0.91
N ASN A 204 20.58 -8.35 0.28
CA ASN A 204 20.67 -9.62 0.98
C ASN A 204 19.55 -10.59 0.56
N VAL A 205 19.46 -10.85 -0.74
CA VAL A 205 18.45 -11.71 -1.35
C VAL A 205 19.11 -12.94 -1.96
N VAL A 206 18.41 -14.08 -1.93
CA VAL A 206 18.84 -15.32 -2.60
C VAL A 206 17.91 -15.66 -3.75
N GLY A 207 18.47 -16.04 -4.91
CA GLY A 207 17.74 -16.60 -6.06
C GLY A 207 17.32 -15.62 -7.16
N GLY A 208 17.52 -14.31 -6.98
CA GLY A 208 17.30 -13.30 -8.03
C GLY A 208 18.23 -13.46 -9.24
N ASP A 209 17.90 -12.77 -10.34
CA ASP A 209 18.68 -12.76 -11.60
C ASP A 209 19.19 -11.35 -11.91
N GLU A 210 20.40 -11.03 -11.44
CA GLU A 210 21.05 -9.74 -11.65
C GLU A 210 21.26 -9.40 -13.14
N ASN A 211 21.47 -10.41 -14.00
CA ASN A 211 21.66 -10.17 -15.43
C ASN A 211 20.36 -9.74 -16.09
N ALA A 212 19.24 -10.37 -15.72
CA ALA A 212 17.93 -9.97 -16.21
C ALA A 212 17.54 -8.56 -15.73
N VAL A 213 17.88 -8.20 -14.49
CA VAL A 213 17.70 -6.84 -13.98
C VAL A 213 18.56 -5.85 -14.76
N ALA A 214 19.83 -6.15 -15.01
CA ALA A 214 20.70 -5.30 -15.83
C ALA A 214 20.21 -5.19 -17.29
N GLU A 215 19.67 -6.26 -17.87
CA GLU A 215 19.01 -6.23 -19.17
C GLU A 215 17.81 -5.27 -19.17
N LEU A 216 16.93 -5.37 -18.17
CA LEU A 216 15.81 -4.45 -18.00
C LEU A 216 16.27 -3.00 -17.85
N GLU A 217 17.25 -2.73 -17.00
CA GLU A 217 17.84 -1.39 -16.82
C GLU A 217 18.31 -0.81 -18.18
N SER A 218 18.86 -1.62 -19.08
CA SER A 218 19.25 -1.15 -20.42
C SER A 218 18.06 -0.67 -21.29
N TYR A 219 16.86 -1.24 -21.11
CA TYR A 219 15.65 -0.78 -21.77
C TYR A 219 15.09 0.48 -21.10
N LEU A 220 15.06 0.51 -19.76
CA LEU A 220 14.51 1.63 -18.99
C LEU A 220 15.37 2.89 -19.11
N ALA A 221 16.67 2.77 -19.35
CA ALA A 221 17.56 3.90 -19.61
C ALA A 221 17.12 4.79 -20.79
N ARG A 222 16.28 4.25 -21.70
CA ARG A 222 15.70 5.00 -22.82
C ARG A 222 14.51 5.88 -22.43
N ALA A 223 14.03 5.80 -21.19
CA ALA A 223 12.93 6.62 -20.70
C ALA A 223 13.25 8.12 -20.81
N GLU A 224 14.52 8.50 -20.59
CA GLU A 224 14.99 9.89 -20.71
C GLU A 224 14.85 10.47 -22.13
N ASP A 225 14.77 9.62 -23.16
CA ASP A 225 14.67 10.01 -24.56
C ASP A 225 13.21 10.03 -25.08
N VAL A 226 12.21 9.72 -24.23
CA VAL A 226 10.81 9.67 -24.62
C VAL A 226 10.24 11.10 -24.73
N GLU A 227 9.72 11.44 -25.91
CA GLU A 227 9.20 12.80 -26.20
C GLU A 227 7.92 13.13 -25.41
N ASP A 228 7.03 12.14 -25.22
CA ASP A 228 5.77 12.28 -24.48
C ASP A 228 5.66 11.18 -23.41
N PRO A 229 6.33 11.33 -22.26
CA PRO A 229 6.37 10.30 -21.21
C PRO A 229 5.03 10.12 -20.49
N ASP A 230 4.14 11.12 -20.55
CA ASP A 230 2.82 11.09 -19.92
C ASP A 230 1.83 10.19 -20.68
N THR A 231 1.97 10.06 -21.99
CA THR A 231 1.10 9.20 -22.82
C THR A 231 1.77 7.93 -23.33
N THR A 232 3.08 7.79 -23.12
CA THR A 232 3.83 6.60 -23.52
C THR A 232 3.86 5.57 -22.37
N PRO A 233 3.42 4.33 -22.57
CA PRO A 233 3.54 3.28 -21.56
C PRO A 233 4.96 2.69 -21.52
N TYR A 234 5.38 2.17 -20.36
CA TYR A 234 6.66 1.45 -20.22
C TYR A 234 6.80 0.27 -21.17
N SER A 235 5.71 -0.39 -21.55
CA SER A 235 5.73 -1.47 -22.54
C SER A 235 6.26 -1.04 -23.92
N ALA A 236 6.25 0.26 -24.25
CA ALA A 236 6.85 0.79 -25.47
C ALA A 236 8.40 0.76 -25.45
N LEU A 237 9.01 0.68 -24.26
CA LEU A 237 10.46 0.57 -24.08
C LEU A 237 10.94 -0.88 -24.13
N LEU A 238 10.05 -1.84 -23.89
CA LEU A 238 10.35 -3.26 -23.76
C LEU A 238 10.27 -4.00 -25.11
N PRO A 239 10.99 -5.13 -25.26
CA PRO A 239 10.87 -5.96 -26.45
C PRO A 239 9.50 -6.65 -26.48
N ARG A 240 8.92 -6.81 -27.69
CA ARG A 240 7.62 -7.48 -27.88
C ARG A 240 7.54 -8.90 -27.32
N LYS A 241 8.68 -9.60 -27.27
CA LYS A 241 8.80 -10.94 -26.71
C LYS A 241 9.93 -10.92 -25.69
N MET A 242 9.57 -11.10 -24.42
CA MET A 242 10.51 -11.19 -23.32
C MET A 242 10.90 -12.64 -23.06
N SER A 243 12.12 -12.86 -22.58
CA SER A 243 12.50 -14.13 -21.96
C SER A 243 11.80 -14.26 -20.60
N PRO A 244 11.65 -15.48 -20.03
CA PRO A 244 11.14 -15.63 -18.68
C PRO A 244 11.90 -14.81 -17.64
N ALA A 245 13.23 -14.73 -17.77
CA ALA A 245 14.08 -13.95 -16.87
C ALA A 245 13.81 -12.43 -17.00
N LEU A 246 13.67 -11.91 -18.22
CA LEU A 246 13.31 -10.49 -18.42
C LEU A 246 11.89 -10.19 -17.92
N SER A 247 10.93 -11.10 -18.12
CA SER A 247 9.59 -10.97 -17.55
C SER A 247 9.59 -10.97 -16.02
N TYR A 248 10.44 -11.77 -15.40
CA TYR A 248 10.69 -11.73 -13.96
C TYR A 248 11.24 -10.37 -13.52
N ALA A 249 12.29 -9.86 -14.19
CA ALA A 249 12.86 -8.56 -13.85
C ALA A 249 11.82 -7.42 -13.98
N VAL A 250 10.99 -7.45 -15.04
CA VAL A 250 9.88 -6.50 -15.21
C VAL A 250 8.88 -6.60 -14.07
N ASN A 251 8.54 -7.83 -13.64
CA ASN A 251 7.65 -8.02 -12.50
C ASN A 251 8.23 -7.45 -11.21
N SER A 252 9.48 -7.79 -10.88
CA SER A 252 10.13 -7.39 -9.64
C SER A 252 10.40 -5.89 -9.56
N VAL A 253 10.73 -5.24 -10.68
CA VAL A 253 11.11 -3.81 -10.70
C VAL A 253 9.94 -2.87 -10.98
N LEU A 254 8.98 -3.26 -11.83
CA LEU A 254 7.86 -2.39 -12.21
C LEU A 254 6.53 -2.87 -11.62
N VAL A 255 6.16 -4.14 -11.87
CA VAL A 255 4.81 -4.60 -11.55
C VAL A 255 4.56 -4.65 -10.04
N GLN A 256 5.52 -5.10 -9.25
CA GLN A 256 5.40 -5.12 -7.78
C GLN A 256 5.40 -3.72 -7.16
N GLU A 257 6.13 -2.78 -7.77
CA GLU A 257 6.20 -1.39 -7.28
C GLU A 257 4.87 -0.65 -7.45
N TYR A 258 4.27 -0.76 -8.63
CA TYR A 258 3.05 0.01 -8.97
C TYR A 258 1.76 -0.81 -8.86
N GLY A 259 1.86 -2.13 -8.75
CA GLY A 259 0.72 -3.04 -8.87
C GLY A 259 0.09 -3.04 -10.26
N ALA A 260 0.84 -2.70 -11.31
CA ALA A 260 0.34 -2.45 -12.66
C ALA A 260 1.25 -3.07 -13.72
N GLU A 261 0.67 -3.50 -14.83
CA GLU A 261 1.45 -3.99 -15.97
C GLU A 261 2.14 -2.84 -16.72
N PRO A 262 3.26 -3.09 -17.41
CA PRO A 262 3.99 -2.04 -18.13
C PRO A 262 3.17 -1.34 -19.22
N GLU A 263 2.13 -1.98 -19.77
CA GLU A 263 1.20 -1.33 -20.71
C GLU A 263 0.24 -0.33 -20.07
N ASP A 264 -0.01 -0.48 -18.77
CA ASP A 264 -0.90 0.39 -18.01
C ASP A 264 -0.13 1.52 -17.30
N LEU A 265 1.19 1.45 -17.22
CA LEU A 265 2.04 2.40 -16.49
C LEU A 265 2.72 3.40 -17.45
N ALA A 266 2.48 4.70 -17.26
CA ALA A 266 3.12 5.77 -18.01
C ALA A 266 4.63 5.85 -17.68
N VAL A 267 5.45 6.23 -18.65
CA VAL A 267 6.90 6.45 -18.43
C VAL A 267 7.14 7.56 -17.40
N SER A 268 6.27 8.57 -17.32
CA SER A 268 6.35 9.62 -16.30
C SER A 268 6.03 9.15 -14.88
N ALA A 269 5.62 7.90 -14.66
CA ALA A 269 5.35 7.37 -13.32
C ALA A 269 6.58 7.35 -12.39
N ASP A 270 7.80 7.28 -12.95
CA ASP A 270 9.06 7.38 -12.18
C ASP A 270 9.46 8.84 -11.87
N GLU A 271 8.80 9.81 -12.51
CA GLU A 271 9.00 11.23 -12.21
C GLU A 271 8.24 11.66 -10.94
N GLU A 272 7.20 10.91 -10.54
CA GLU A 272 6.45 11.17 -9.33
C GLU A 272 7.17 10.70 -8.07
N GLY A 273 6.87 11.38 -6.95
CA GLY A 273 7.47 11.07 -5.67
C GLY A 273 8.81 11.78 -5.44
N THR A 274 9.02 12.23 -4.22
CA THR A 274 10.35 12.52 -3.71
C THR A 274 10.92 11.22 -3.16
N ALA A 275 12.09 10.81 -3.67
CA ALA A 275 12.76 9.64 -3.13
C ALA A 275 13.02 9.88 -1.64
N GLY A 276 12.50 9.01 -0.79
CA GLY A 276 12.82 9.04 0.63
C GLY A 276 14.30 8.73 0.78
N GLU A 277 15.00 9.49 1.63
CA GLU A 277 16.43 9.28 1.86
C GLU A 277 16.67 8.21 2.93
N GLY A 278 17.78 7.47 2.79
CA GLY A 278 18.20 6.41 3.70
C GLY A 278 17.45 5.10 3.54
N SER A 279 17.65 4.17 4.48
CA SER A 279 17.08 2.82 4.44
C SER A 279 15.57 2.77 4.60
N ASP A 280 14.97 1.71 4.07
CA ASP A 280 13.58 1.33 4.29
C ASP A 280 13.42 0.53 5.57
N PHE A 281 12.39 0.88 6.34
CA PHE A 281 12.08 0.22 7.61
C PHE A 281 10.83 -0.62 7.51
N LEU A 282 10.99 -1.94 7.61
CA LEU A 282 9.91 -2.83 7.99
C LEU A 282 9.58 -2.60 9.47
N LEU A 283 8.30 -2.74 9.86
CA LEU A 283 7.82 -2.47 11.21
C LEU A 283 7.47 -3.75 11.99
N PRO A 284 8.39 -4.33 12.79
CA PRO A 284 8.12 -5.51 13.61
C PRO A 284 6.99 -5.37 14.63
N ASP A 285 6.64 -4.14 14.98
CA ASP A 285 5.60 -3.83 15.97
C ASP A 285 4.27 -3.39 15.31
N GLY A 286 4.15 -3.53 13.99
CA GLY A 286 2.96 -3.14 13.24
C GLY A 286 2.86 -1.63 12.96
N TYR A 287 1.96 -1.28 12.04
CA TYR A 287 1.61 0.07 11.65
C TYR A 287 0.43 0.63 12.47
N ASP A 288 -0.42 -0.26 13.00
CA ASP A 288 -1.58 0.06 13.84
C ASP A 288 -1.21 0.98 15.02
N ARG A 289 -0.03 0.80 15.63
CA ARG A 289 0.54 1.70 16.65
C ARG A 289 0.69 3.14 16.17
N LEU A 290 1.15 3.35 14.94
CA LEU A 290 1.38 4.69 14.37
C LEU A 290 0.03 5.33 14.06
N LEU A 291 -0.89 4.55 13.51
CA LEU A 291 -2.26 4.97 13.25
C LEU A 291 -2.99 5.33 14.54
N ALA A 292 -2.84 4.53 15.60
CA ALA A 292 -3.42 4.77 16.91
C ALA A 292 -2.86 6.07 17.53
N HIS A 293 -1.57 6.33 17.35
CA HIS A 293 -0.95 7.59 17.77
C HIS A 293 -1.55 8.80 17.04
N VAL A 294 -1.66 8.73 15.71
CA VAL A 294 -2.29 9.81 14.90
C VAL A 294 -3.75 10.02 15.31
N ARG A 295 -4.51 8.93 15.55
CA ARG A 295 -5.90 9.01 16.01
C ARG A 295 -6.02 9.67 17.39
N GLY A 296 -5.16 9.33 18.34
CA GLY A 296 -5.30 9.73 19.73
C GLY A 296 -6.71 9.39 20.27
N SER A 297 -7.40 10.38 20.82
CA SER A 297 -8.76 10.22 21.37
C SER A 297 -9.89 10.56 20.39
N ILE A 298 -9.59 10.76 19.10
CA ILE A 298 -10.60 11.16 18.11
C ILE A 298 -11.61 10.01 17.93
N PRO A 299 -12.91 10.27 18.18
CA PRO A 299 -13.94 9.26 17.95
C PRO A 299 -14.13 9.04 16.45
N VAL A 300 -14.27 7.78 16.07
CA VAL A 300 -14.58 7.37 14.69
C VAL A 300 -15.87 6.57 14.73
N ARG A 301 -16.80 6.89 13.83
CA ARG A 301 -18.03 6.13 13.67
C ARG A 301 -17.84 5.11 12.56
N THR A 302 -17.57 3.86 12.96
CA THR A 302 -17.42 2.69 12.07
C THR A 302 -18.78 2.19 11.59
N GLY A 303 -18.79 1.38 10.53
CA GLY A 303 -20.02 0.87 9.89
C GLY A 303 -20.86 1.97 9.23
N ALA A 304 -20.28 3.16 9.03
CA ALA A 304 -20.95 4.35 8.51
C ALA A 304 -20.61 4.53 7.02
N VAL A 305 -21.22 3.73 6.16
CA VAL A 305 -20.94 3.76 4.71
C VAL A 305 -21.58 4.98 4.07
N VAL A 306 -20.76 5.94 3.64
CA VAL A 306 -21.24 7.11 2.89
C VAL A 306 -21.61 6.70 1.47
N THR A 307 -22.82 7.03 1.03
CA THR A 307 -23.34 6.72 -0.31
C THR A 307 -23.63 7.97 -1.15
N ARG A 308 -23.83 9.12 -0.50
CA ARG A 308 -24.09 10.39 -1.19
C ARG A 308 -23.58 11.59 -0.41
N ILE A 309 -23.02 12.56 -1.13
CA ILE A 309 -22.59 13.86 -0.59
C ILE A 309 -23.23 14.96 -1.44
N ALA A 310 -24.20 15.67 -0.84
CA ALA A 310 -24.78 16.86 -1.43
C ALA A 310 -24.15 18.12 -0.85
N ARG A 311 -24.08 19.20 -1.63
CA ARG A 311 -23.56 20.50 -1.20
C ARG A 311 -24.36 21.64 -1.80
N ASP A 312 -24.50 22.71 -1.02
CA ASP A 312 -25.08 23.97 -1.44
C ASP A 312 -24.27 25.15 -0.87
N ALA A 313 -24.84 26.35 -0.88
CA ALA A 313 -24.17 27.53 -0.35
C ALA A 313 -23.98 27.48 1.18
N ASP A 314 -24.87 26.77 1.88
CA ASP A 314 -24.96 26.76 3.33
C ASP A 314 -24.14 25.63 3.97
N GLY A 315 -23.91 24.52 3.25
CA GLY A 315 -23.10 23.44 3.78
C GLY A 315 -23.05 22.19 2.91
N VAL A 316 -22.85 21.06 3.59
CA VAL A 316 -22.84 19.71 3.02
C VAL A 316 -23.83 18.82 3.76
N ALA A 317 -24.45 17.89 3.02
CA ALA A 317 -25.29 16.83 3.56
C ALA A 317 -24.74 15.46 3.12
N VAL A 318 -24.25 14.68 4.07
CA VAL A 318 -23.64 13.36 3.88
C VAL A 318 -24.67 12.30 4.24
N THR A 319 -25.03 11.46 3.28
CA THR A 319 -26.01 10.38 3.43
C THR A 319 -25.30 9.05 3.60
N LEU A 320 -25.70 8.29 4.60
CA LEU A 320 -25.24 6.92 4.82
C LEU A 320 -26.11 5.89 4.08
N ASP A 321 -25.61 4.68 3.92
CA ASP A 321 -26.36 3.51 3.44
C ASP A 321 -27.57 3.17 4.33
N SER A 322 -27.49 3.46 5.62
CA SER A 322 -28.61 3.37 6.57
C SER A 322 -29.75 4.36 6.31
N GLY A 323 -29.52 5.37 5.46
CA GLY A 323 -30.44 6.47 5.20
C GLY A 323 -30.28 7.67 6.16
N GLU A 324 -29.41 7.59 7.17
CA GLU A 324 -29.07 8.73 8.02
C GLU A 324 -28.42 9.85 7.20
N ILE A 325 -28.80 11.10 7.48
CA ILE A 325 -28.22 12.29 6.84
C ILE A 325 -27.55 13.16 7.91
N LEU A 326 -26.24 13.36 7.76
CA LEU A 326 -25.45 14.26 8.60
C LEU A 326 -25.18 15.56 7.86
N ARG A 327 -25.32 16.69 8.56
CA ARG A 327 -25.03 18.03 8.01
C ARG A 327 -23.78 18.62 8.65
N ALA A 328 -22.99 19.29 7.85
CA ALA A 328 -21.78 19.98 8.26
C ALA A 328 -21.52 21.20 7.36
N ASP A 329 -20.56 22.04 7.72
CA ASP A 329 -20.17 23.19 6.91
C ASP A 329 -19.27 22.77 5.74
N ARG A 330 -18.48 21.70 5.93
CA ARG A 330 -17.53 21.16 4.95
C ARG A 330 -17.41 19.63 5.06
N CYS A 331 -16.95 19.00 3.99
CA CYS A 331 -16.62 17.57 3.98
C CYS A 331 -15.23 17.35 3.39
N VAL A 332 -14.44 16.48 4.03
CA VAL A 332 -13.18 15.98 3.50
C VAL A 332 -13.41 14.55 3.02
N VAL A 333 -13.12 14.27 1.76
CA VAL A 333 -13.23 12.95 1.16
C VAL A 333 -11.84 12.32 1.11
N THR A 334 -11.64 11.23 1.86
CA THR A 334 -10.37 10.50 1.91
C THR A 334 -10.51 9.04 1.50
N VAL A 335 -11.52 8.72 0.68
CA VAL A 335 -11.72 7.36 0.17
C VAL A 335 -10.67 7.01 -0.89
N PRO A 336 -10.28 5.72 -1.02
CA PRO A 336 -9.32 5.30 -2.05
C PRO A 336 -9.79 5.63 -3.48
N ILE A 337 -8.84 5.78 -4.41
CA ILE A 337 -9.13 6.08 -5.81
C ILE A 337 -10.06 5.04 -6.44
N GLY A 338 -9.90 3.74 -6.13
CA GLY A 338 -10.77 2.68 -6.60
C GLY A 338 -12.25 2.88 -6.21
N VAL A 339 -12.53 3.44 -5.03
CA VAL A 339 -13.89 3.76 -4.56
C VAL A 339 -14.50 4.92 -5.35
N LEU A 340 -13.69 5.94 -5.69
CA LEU A 340 -14.13 7.06 -6.54
C LEU A 340 -14.43 6.58 -7.97
N LYS A 341 -13.54 5.80 -8.57
CA LYS A 341 -13.70 5.22 -9.92
C LYS A 341 -14.94 4.33 -10.01
N ALA A 342 -15.22 3.55 -8.96
CA ALA A 342 -16.39 2.69 -8.89
C ALA A 342 -17.72 3.44 -8.67
N GLY A 343 -17.69 4.78 -8.52
CA GLY A 343 -18.90 5.59 -8.37
C GLY A 343 -19.72 5.26 -7.11
N LYS A 344 -19.08 4.74 -6.05
CA LYS A 344 -19.78 4.30 -4.82
C LYS A 344 -20.39 5.45 -4.02
N ILE A 345 -19.92 6.68 -4.24
CA ILE A 345 -20.44 7.90 -3.62
C ILE A 345 -21.01 8.79 -4.72
N THR A 346 -22.30 9.12 -4.62
CA THR A 346 -22.94 10.10 -5.50
C THR A 346 -22.63 11.51 -5.01
N PHE A 347 -22.12 12.38 -5.90
CA PHE A 347 -21.86 13.80 -5.59
C PHE A 347 -22.93 14.70 -6.21
N GLU A 348 -23.50 15.60 -5.42
CA GLU A 348 -24.53 16.55 -5.88
C GLU A 348 -24.25 18.00 -5.46
N PRO A 349 -24.07 18.94 -6.40
CA PRO A 349 -23.90 18.73 -7.84
C PRO A 349 -22.71 17.81 -8.17
N ALA A 350 -22.75 17.19 -9.35
CA ALA A 350 -21.66 16.36 -9.83
C ALA A 350 -20.30 17.08 -9.73
N LEU A 351 -19.23 16.31 -9.48
CA LEU A 351 -17.87 16.86 -9.49
C LEU A 351 -17.56 17.51 -10.85
N PRO A 352 -16.78 18.59 -10.91
CA PRO A 352 -16.40 19.23 -12.18
C PRO A 352 -15.80 18.23 -13.17
N THR A 353 -16.03 18.44 -14.47
CA THR A 353 -15.58 17.51 -15.54
C THR A 353 -14.11 17.16 -15.41
N ARG A 354 -13.23 18.17 -15.22
CA ARG A 354 -11.79 17.97 -15.05
C ARG A 354 -11.43 17.05 -13.88
N LYS A 355 -12.19 17.09 -12.77
CA LYS A 355 -11.96 16.20 -11.62
C LYS A 355 -12.42 14.78 -11.92
N ARG A 356 -13.52 14.59 -12.66
CA ARG A 356 -13.96 13.26 -13.10
C ARG A 356 -12.95 12.64 -14.08
N GLU A 357 -12.44 13.43 -15.03
CA GLU A 357 -11.37 12.99 -15.94
C GLU A 357 -10.12 12.57 -15.17
N ALA A 358 -9.74 13.28 -14.11
CA ALA A 358 -8.61 12.89 -13.27
C ALA A 358 -8.86 11.59 -12.46
N VAL A 359 -10.09 11.39 -11.96
CA VAL A 359 -10.48 10.12 -11.33
C VAL A 359 -10.36 8.95 -12.33
N GLU A 360 -10.80 9.15 -13.57
CA GLU A 360 -10.69 8.13 -14.61
C GLU A 360 -9.25 7.90 -15.08
N ALA A 361 -8.44 8.94 -15.15
CA ALA A 361 -7.05 8.86 -15.62
C ALA A 361 -6.10 8.18 -14.62
N LEU A 362 -6.25 8.40 -13.30
CA LEU A 362 -5.34 7.80 -12.33
C LEU A 362 -5.56 6.28 -12.22
N GLY A 363 -4.48 5.51 -12.28
CA GLY A 363 -4.48 4.06 -12.13
C GLY A 363 -4.84 3.60 -10.71
N SER A 364 -5.35 2.37 -10.61
CA SER A 364 -5.63 1.68 -9.34
C SER A 364 -5.03 0.28 -9.42
N GLY A 365 -3.76 0.19 -9.04
CA GLY A 365 -2.96 -1.03 -9.10
C GLY A 365 -3.34 -2.02 -8.00
N LEU A 366 -2.84 -3.24 -8.15
CA LEU A 366 -3.11 -4.34 -7.24
C LEU A 366 -1.83 -5.10 -6.90
N LEU A 367 -1.58 -5.20 -5.60
CA LEU A 367 -0.66 -6.12 -4.97
C LEU A 367 -1.37 -6.75 -3.77
N ASP A 368 -1.39 -8.07 -3.73
CA ASP A 368 -1.94 -8.85 -2.64
C ASP A 368 -0.84 -9.66 -1.93
N LYS A 369 -1.08 -9.91 -0.64
CA LYS A 369 -0.14 -10.52 0.29
C LYS A 369 -0.64 -11.88 0.73
N LEU A 370 0.29 -12.80 0.92
CA LEU A 370 0.06 -14.06 1.60
C LEU A 370 1.13 -14.30 2.66
N TRP A 371 0.71 -14.28 3.92
CA TRP A 371 1.51 -14.70 5.05
C TRP A 371 1.36 -16.21 5.24
N LEU A 372 2.47 -16.94 5.33
CA LEU A 372 2.51 -18.38 5.58
C LEU A 372 3.39 -18.66 6.80
N GLN A 373 2.82 -19.26 7.84
CA GLN A 373 3.57 -19.77 8.98
C GLN A 373 3.85 -21.26 8.80
N PHE A 374 5.08 -21.69 9.01
CA PHE A 374 5.51 -23.07 8.91
C PHE A 374 5.95 -23.65 10.26
N PRO A 375 6.01 -24.99 10.42
CA PRO A 375 6.56 -25.63 11.62
C PRO A 375 8.04 -25.31 11.86
N SER A 376 8.80 -25.08 10.80
CA SER A 376 10.24 -24.82 10.85
C SER A 376 10.72 -24.06 9.62
N VAL A 377 11.78 -23.27 9.77
CA VAL A 377 12.45 -22.60 8.65
C VAL A 377 13.19 -23.64 7.79
N PHE A 378 12.80 -23.75 6.52
CA PHE A 378 13.44 -24.61 5.51
C PHE A 378 14.19 -23.84 4.41
N TRP A 379 14.11 -22.51 4.43
CA TRP A 379 14.81 -21.59 3.53
C TRP A 379 16.07 -21.01 4.21
N ASP A 380 16.79 -20.14 3.51
CA ASP A 380 17.97 -19.47 4.04
C ASP A 380 17.59 -18.55 5.23
N LYS A 381 18.17 -18.81 6.41
CA LYS A 381 17.91 -18.03 7.63
C LYS A 381 18.59 -16.67 7.64
N LYS A 382 19.57 -16.49 6.76
CA LYS A 382 20.41 -15.31 6.65
C LYS A 382 19.94 -14.34 5.55
N ALA A 383 19.19 -14.76 4.56
CA ALA A 383 18.65 -13.82 3.57
C ALA A 383 17.50 -12.97 4.14
N ASP A 384 17.37 -11.72 3.71
CA ASP A 384 16.22 -10.84 3.98
C ASP A 384 15.00 -11.24 3.14
N ALA A 385 15.24 -11.71 1.92
CA ALA A 385 14.23 -12.27 1.04
C ALA A 385 14.74 -13.46 0.23
N VAL A 386 13.80 -14.21 -0.32
CA VAL A 386 14.03 -15.24 -1.32
C VAL A 386 13.29 -14.84 -2.58
N GLU A 387 14.01 -14.83 -3.69
CA GLU A 387 13.48 -14.56 -5.02
C GLU A 387 13.61 -15.80 -5.90
N TRP A 388 12.70 -15.93 -6.86
CA TRP A 388 12.77 -16.93 -7.91
C TRP A 388 11.82 -16.55 -9.05
N PHE A 389 11.88 -17.28 -10.16
CA PHE A 389 10.86 -17.19 -11.20
C PHE A 389 10.49 -18.55 -11.78
N ASP A 390 9.19 -18.78 -11.99
CA ASP A 390 8.72 -19.92 -12.77
C ASP A 390 8.96 -19.63 -14.27
N PRO A 391 9.65 -20.49 -15.04
CA PRO A 391 9.86 -20.28 -16.47
C PRO A 391 8.56 -20.15 -17.29
N THR A 392 7.44 -20.61 -16.75
CA THR A 392 6.11 -20.57 -17.38
C THR A 392 5.21 -19.46 -16.85
N ASP A 393 5.54 -18.89 -15.68
CA ASP A 393 4.76 -17.85 -15.00
C ASP A 393 5.67 -16.96 -14.13
N PRO A 394 6.54 -16.12 -14.74
CA PRO A 394 7.69 -15.53 -14.04
C PRO A 394 7.34 -14.53 -12.94
N GLY A 395 6.13 -13.96 -12.95
CA GLY A 395 5.68 -12.99 -11.96
C GLY A 395 4.90 -13.58 -10.78
N ARG A 396 4.63 -14.89 -10.80
CA ARG A 396 3.86 -15.55 -9.76
C ARG A 396 4.74 -15.94 -8.58
N TRP A 397 4.45 -15.38 -7.40
CA TRP A 397 5.18 -15.63 -6.16
C TRP A 397 6.70 -15.44 -6.31
N SER A 398 7.10 -14.41 -7.03
CA SER A 398 8.50 -14.13 -7.39
C SER A 398 9.34 -13.62 -6.21
N LEU A 399 8.70 -13.07 -5.17
CA LEU A 399 9.35 -12.52 -3.98
C LEU A 399 8.72 -13.07 -2.68
N TRP A 400 9.57 -13.52 -1.78
CA TRP A 400 9.23 -13.99 -0.43
C TRP A 400 10.07 -13.28 0.62
N VAL A 401 9.44 -12.45 1.45
CA VAL A 401 10.10 -11.80 2.58
C VAL A 401 10.31 -12.79 3.73
N ASN A 402 11.52 -12.81 4.26
CA ASN A 402 11.93 -13.74 5.30
C ASN A 402 11.49 -13.25 6.70
N GLY A 403 10.36 -13.76 7.17
CA GLY A 403 9.84 -13.46 8.51
C GLY A 403 10.74 -13.99 9.64
N HIS A 404 11.67 -14.91 9.38
CA HIS A 404 12.66 -15.31 10.39
C HIS A 404 13.65 -14.19 10.69
N ARG A 405 14.03 -13.40 9.68
CA ARG A 405 14.91 -12.24 9.86
C ARG A 405 14.22 -11.08 10.56
N ALA A 406 13.01 -10.74 10.10
CA ALA A 406 12.27 -9.60 10.63
C ALA A 406 11.63 -9.86 12.01
N PHE A 407 11.14 -11.08 12.26
CA PHE A 407 10.31 -11.40 13.42
C PHE A 407 10.83 -12.58 14.27
N GLY A 408 11.90 -13.26 13.86
CA GLY A 408 12.43 -14.43 14.57
C GLY A 408 11.58 -15.70 14.44
N LYS A 409 10.64 -15.73 13.51
CA LYS A 409 9.60 -16.78 13.40
C LYS A 409 9.63 -17.48 12.03
N PRO A 410 9.18 -18.74 11.92
CA PRO A 410 9.16 -19.49 10.66
C PRO A 410 8.03 -19.02 9.75
N VAL A 411 8.13 -17.79 9.26
CA VAL A 411 7.11 -17.15 8.44
C VAL A 411 7.71 -16.68 7.12
N LEU A 412 6.98 -16.89 6.03
CA LEU A 412 7.22 -16.24 4.73
C LEU A 412 6.06 -15.31 4.41
N LEU A 413 6.38 -14.13 3.86
CA LEU A 413 5.41 -13.21 3.29
C LEU A 413 5.64 -13.16 1.78
N GLY A 414 4.69 -13.71 1.02
CA GLY A 414 4.72 -13.70 -0.44
C GLY A 414 3.85 -12.59 -1.03
N PHE A 415 4.24 -12.13 -2.22
CA PHE A 415 3.49 -11.13 -2.99
C PHE A 415 3.05 -11.67 -4.34
N ASN A 416 1.89 -11.22 -4.79
CA ASN A 416 1.52 -11.18 -6.19
C ASN A 416 1.08 -9.76 -6.51
N ALA A 417 1.51 -9.23 -7.65
CA ALA A 417 1.14 -7.92 -8.15
C ALA A 417 0.68 -8.00 -9.61
N GLY A 418 -0.09 -7.01 -10.08
CA GLY A 418 -0.59 -6.97 -11.45
C GLY A 418 -1.47 -8.19 -11.78
N ARG A 419 -1.24 -8.80 -12.96
CA ARG A 419 -2.03 -9.93 -13.46
C ARG A 419 -2.12 -11.10 -12.47
N PRO A 420 -1.00 -11.64 -11.90
CA PRO A 420 -1.08 -12.66 -10.86
C PRO A 420 -2.02 -12.28 -9.69
N ALA A 421 -1.99 -11.04 -9.21
CA ALA A 421 -2.87 -10.63 -8.11
C ALA A 421 -4.35 -10.67 -8.51
N HIS A 422 -4.68 -10.18 -9.71
CA HIS A 422 -6.03 -10.20 -10.25
C HIS A 422 -6.55 -11.64 -10.45
N ASP A 423 -5.70 -12.53 -10.95
CA ASP A 423 -6.07 -13.93 -11.17
C ASP A 423 -6.36 -14.66 -9.84
N HIS A 424 -5.61 -14.33 -8.77
CA HIS A 424 -5.81 -14.93 -7.45
C HIS A 424 -6.96 -14.31 -6.66
N ALA A 425 -7.43 -13.10 -7.00
CA ALA A 425 -8.43 -12.37 -6.23
C ALA A 425 -9.78 -13.10 -6.09
N HIS A 426 -10.13 -13.94 -7.08
CA HIS A 426 -11.38 -14.70 -7.08
C HIS A 426 -11.22 -16.15 -6.61
N LEU A 427 -10.01 -16.56 -6.26
CA LEU A 427 -9.74 -17.90 -5.73
C LEU A 427 -10.11 -17.98 -4.25
N THR A 428 -10.43 -19.20 -3.79
CA THR A 428 -10.53 -19.49 -2.36
C THR A 428 -9.16 -19.37 -1.68
N ASP A 429 -9.15 -19.11 -0.38
CA ASP A 429 -7.94 -19.06 0.44
C ASP A 429 -7.04 -20.27 0.22
N ARG A 430 -7.63 -21.47 0.24
CA ARG A 430 -6.90 -22.73 0.03
C ARG A 430 -6.23 -22.80 -1.34
N GLN A 431 -6.91 -22.38 -2.40
CA GLN A 431 -6.35 -22.36 -3.76
C GLN A 431 -5.16 -21.40 -3.87
N VAL A 432 -5.22 -20.24 -3.19
CA VAL A 432 -4.08 -19.31 -3.13
C VAL A 432 -2.90 -19.92 -2.38
N VAL A 433 -3.15 -20.58 -1.25
CA VAL A 433 -2.11 -21.31 -0.51
C VAL A 433 -1.54 -22.48 -1.34
N ASP A 434 -2.37 -23.21 -2.09
CA ASP A 434 -1.92 -24.30 -2.96
C ASP A 434 -1.01 -23.78 -4.08
N SER A 435 -1.37 -22.65 -4.69
CA SER A 435 -0.55 -21.93 -5.68
C SER A 435 0.82 -21.54 -5.10
N ALA A 436 0.83 -20.96 -3.89
CA ALA A 436 2.05 -20.61 -3.18
C ALA A 436 2.92 -21.84 -2.85
N MET A 437 2.31 -22.92 -2.39
CA MET A 437 3.04 -24.16 -2.07
C MET A 437 3.56 -24.86 -3.32
N ASP A 438 2.88 -24.78 -4.47
CA ASP A 438 3.42 -25.24 -5.76
C ASP A 438 4.68 -24.47 -6.15
N ALA A 439 4.65 -23.13 -6.06
CA ALA A 439 5.80 -22.27 -6.29
C ALA A 439 7.00 -22.64 -5.38
N LEU A 440 6.77 -22.73 -4.07
CA LEU A 440 7.82 -23.11 -3.12
C LEU A 440 8.40 -24.51 -3.42
N ARG A 441 7.57 -25.50 -3.76
CA ARG A 441 8.05 -26.84 -4.10
C ARG A 441 8.91 -26.84 -5.36
N ARG A 442 8.55 -26.05 -6.38
CA ARG A 442 9.34 -25.89 -7.62
C ARG A 442 10.67 -25.19 -7.38
N MET A 443 10.67 -24.15 -6.54
CA MET A 443 11.88 -23.43 -6.15
C MET A 443 12.89 -24.32 -5.41
N HIS A 444 12.42 -25.35 -4.70
CA HIS A 444 13.24 -26.29 -3.93
C HIS A 444 13.48 -27.66 -4.61
N ALA A 445 12.99 -27.84 -5.85
CA ALA A 445 13.20 -29.05 -6.65
C ALA A 445 14.50 -28.95 -7.46
#